data_AF-A0A965TY26-F1
#
_entry.id   AF-A0A965TY26-F1
#
_cell.length_a   1.000
_cell.length_b   1.000
_cell.length_c   1.000
_cell.angle_alpha   90.00
_cell.angle_beta   90.00
_cell.angle_gamma   90.00
#
_symmetry.space_group_name_H-M   'P 1'
#
loop_
_entity.id
_entity.type
_entity.pdbx_description
1 polymer ?
#
loop_
_entity_poly.entity_id
_entity_poly.type
_entity_poly.pdbx_seq_one_letter_code
_entity_poly.pdbx_strand_id
1 'polypeptide(L)'
;MQLILALQKLQKKYLLVLVIESENEDPSLDNQVNSFLLQSKIDIYSTLEWVQSQEASLREEIKNFCKVNGTIFQQSLLIQANLKVTFFLESPLIETESFLSPSLSLYFHTYDDIVSWILSHPIPYQNVLTSLVLGAKIIQEGGLVAFPTETVYGLGSDATNESAVKKIFTAKKRPSYDPLIVHVSHLKEMLPLVKELPEKAQILISKFWPGPLTIVLPKSSLIPDIVTSTFPSVAIRMPNNPIALELIRLSGKPIAAPSANLFGYTSPTTAQHVKQQLGGTYGAIIDGGGCTVGIESTVISFLEETPRILRPGGIDQKAIESCIGKVLSQREENDENLSISPGMMPSHYATTTPLLIVDNLNDYATRSDVGVLLFGKSNQLFSGPVEYLSLTGDPKEAAKKLYQAMRKLDGLSLSLLVATLLPETGIGVAVNNRLIKAAFKEQKA
;
A
#
# COMPACT_ATOMS: atom_id res chain seq x y z
N MET A 1 26.57 -7.48 6.73
CA MET A 1 27.54 -8.21 5.87
C MET A 1 26.90 -8.76 4.59
N GLN A 2 25.77 -9.48 4.64
CA GLN A 2 25.10 -10.00 3.43
C GLN A 2 24.60 -8.89 2.47
N LEU A 3 24.00 -7.83 3.01
CA LEU A 3 23.50 -6.70 2.21
C LEU A 3 24.63 -5.92 1.49
N ILE A 4 25.80 -5.71 2.12
CA ILE A 4 26.99 -5.08 1.47
C ILE A 4 27.43 -5.91 0.26
N LEU A 5 27.59 -7.22 0.44
CA LEU A 5 27.96 -8.14 -0.62
C LEU A 5 26.93 -8.15 -1.76
N ALA A 6 25.65 -7.99 -1.43
CA ALA A 6 24.60 -7.94 -2.43
C ALA A 6 24.59 -6.61 -3.21
N LEU A 7 24.74 -5.47 -2.53
CA LEU A 7 24.90 -4.16 -3.18
C LEU A 7 26.15 -4.13 -4.07
N GLN A 8 27.29 -4.66 -3.61
CA GLN A 8 28.52 -4.80 -4.41
C GLN A 8 28.33 -5.70 -5.64
N LYS A 9 27.49 -6.76 -5.55
CA LYS A 9 27.13 -7.58 -6.71
C LYS A 9 26.24 -6.80 -7.68
N LEU A 10 25.32 -5.99 -7.19
CA LEU A 10 24.46 -5.13 -8.01
C LEU A 10 25.27 -4.07 -8.75
N GLN A 11 26.28 -3.47 -8.12
CA GLN A 11 27.15 -2.48 -8.79
C GLN A 11 27.88 -3.00 -10.03
N LYS A 12 28.11 -4.31 -10.14
CA LYS A 12 28.69 -4.91 -11.35
C LYS A 12 27.75 -4.88 -12.55
N LYS A 13 26.45 -4.66 -12.32
CA LYS A 13 25.38 -4.70 -13.32
C LYS A 13 24.59 -3.40 -13.42
N TYR A 14 24.58 -2.60 -12.36
CA TYR A 14 23.78 -1.38 -12.27
C TYR A 14 24.61 -0.19 -11.82
N LEU A 15 24.36 0.98 -12.41
CA LEU A 15 24.74 2.25 -11.78
C LEU A 15 23.84 2.44 -10.56
N LEU A 16 24.43 2.47 -9.37
CA LEU A 16 23.72 2.68 -8.12
C LEU A 16 24.11 4.04 -7.57
N VAL A 17 23.16 4.97 -7.60
CA VAL A 17 23.33 6.31 -7.02
C VAL A 17 22.58 6.35 -5.70
N LEU A 18 23.24 6.73 -4.62
CA LEU A 18 22.60 6.90 -3.31
C LEU A 18 22.39 8.37 -2.99
N VAL A 19 21.15 8.75 -2.65
CA VAL A 19 20.78 10.11 -2.27
C VAL A 19 20.33 10.14 -0.82
N ILE A 20 21.06 10.88 0.01
CA ILE A 20 20.85 10.98 1.47
C ILE A 20 20.23 12.34 1.80
N GLU A 21 19.06 12.35 2.45
CA GLU A 21 18.42 13.58 2.96
C GLU A 21 19.30 14.25 4.02
N SER A 22 19.66 15.52 3.79
CA SER A 22 20.50 16.29 4.70
C SER A 22 19.73 17.05 5.79
N GLU A 23 18.45 16.72 6.03
CA GLU A 23 17.56 17.59 6.84
C GLU A 23 16.89 16.93 8.07
N ASN A 24 17.15 15.67 8.42
CA ASN A 24 16.58 15.08 9.65
C ASN A 24 17.59 15.04 10.81
N GLU A 25 17.17 15.58 11.96
CA GLU A 25 17.93 15.77 13.22
C GLU A 25 18.32 14.47 13.97
N ASP A 26 18.16 13.28 13.38
CA ASP A 26 18.70 12.02 13.95
C ASP A 26 19.83 11.46 13.07
N PRO A 27 21.09 11.89 13.30
CA PRO A 27 22.23 11.42 12.54
C PRO A 27 22.52 9.93 12.71
N SER A 28 21.83 9.17 13.56
CA SER A 28 22.24 7.79 13.89
C SER A 28 21.89 6.74 12.82
N LEU A 29 20.71 6.84 12.18
CA LEU A 29 20.28 5.92 11.13
C LEU A 29 21.02 6.21 9.81
N ASP A 30 21.14 7.50 9.49
CA ASP A 30 21.97 7.97 8.37
C ASP A 30 23.44 7.68 8.64
N ASN A 31 23.99 7.82 9.85
CA ASN A 31 25.40 7.45 10.09
C ASN A 31 25.66 5.95 9.94
N GLN A 32 24.72 5.07 10.29
CA GLN A 32 24.88 3.63 10.06
C GLN A 32 24.75 3.29 8.58
N VAL A 33 23.74 3.81 7.89
CA VAL A 33 23.53 3.61 6.45
C VAL A 33 24.68 4.24 5.65
N ASN A 34 25.10 5.46 5.97
CA ASN A 34 26.23 6.15 5.35
C ASN A 34 27.55 5.45 5.65
N SER A 35 27.83 5.05 6.89
CA SER A 35 29.04 4.25 7.20
C SER A 35 29.04 2.90 6.50
N PHE A 36 27.87 2.28 6.37
CA PHE A 36 27.67 0.99 5.70
C PHE A 36 27.80 1.10 4.17
N LEU A 37 27.32 2.20 3.58
CA LEU A 37 27.36 2.48 2.14
C LEU A 37 28.74 2.98 1.69
N LEU A 38 29.41 3.78 2.52
CA LEU A 38 30.82 4.18 2.34
C LEU A 38 31.75 2.96 2.27
N GLN A 39 31.44 1.90 3.03
CA GLN A 39 32.17 0.63 2.95
C GLN A 39 31.91 -0.16 1.65
N SER A 40 30.81 0.10 0.95
CA SER A 40 30.48 -0.59 -0.31
C SER A 40 31.10 0.01 -1.56
N LYS A 41 31.87 1.11 -1.49
CA LYS A 41 32.47 1.81 -2.65
C LYS A 41 31.43 2.19 -3.72
N ILE A 42 30.29 2.70 -3.28
CA ILE A 42 29.23 3.19 -4.16
C ILE A 42 29.36 4.70 -4.30
N ASP A 43 29.10 5.24 -5.49
CA ASP A 43 29.01 6.67 -5.70
C ASP A 43 27.80 7.21 -4.92
N ILE A 44 28.08 8.05 -3.92
CA ILE A 44 27.11 8.69 -3.04
C ILE A 44 27.01 10.16 -3.46
N TYR A 45 25.78 10.63 -3.67
CA TYR A 45 25.49 12.04 -3.92
C TYR A 45 24.61 12.56 -2.79
N SER A 46 24.90 13.75 -2.27
CA SER A 46 24.03 14.37 -1.27
C SER A 46 22.71 14.86 -1.88
N THR A 47 21.62 14.95 -1.09
CA THR A 47 20.35 15.53 -1.59
C THR A 47 20.51 16.95 -2.13
N LEU A 48 21.44 17.75 -1.60
CA LEU A 48 21.76 19.09 -2.10
C LEU A 48 22.39 19.07 -3.50
N GLU A 49 23.32 18.16 -3.76
CA GLU A 49 23.90 17.94 -5.10
C GLU A 49 22.85 17.37 -6.07
N TRP A 50 21.93 16.54 -5.57
CA TRP A 50 20.82 15.95 -6.33
C TRP A 50 19.74 16.98 -6.71
N VAL A 51 19.37 17.88 -5.80
CA VAL A 51 18.40 18.95 -6.07
C VAL A 51 18.96 19.98 -7.07
N GLN A 52 20.28 20.19 -7.08
CA GLN A 52 20.96 21.06 -8.04
C GLN A 52 21.09 20.40 -9.43
N SER A 53 21.22 19.07 -9.52
CA SER A 53 21.19 18.31 -10.77
C SER A 53 19.75 17.93 -11.14
N GLN A 54 18.99 18.86 -11.72
CA GLN A 54 17.64 18.55 -12.23
C GLN A 54 17.64 17.28 -13.10
N GLU A 55 16.53 16.51 -13.10
CA GLU A 55 16.40 15.18 -13.73
C GLU A 55 17.02 15.04 -15.13
N ALA A 56 17.03 16.11 -15.94
CA ALA A 56 17.64 16.13 -17.27
C ALA A 56 19.17 15.98 -17.23
N SER A 57 19.89 16.61 -16.29
CA SER A 57 21.34 16.46 -16.17
C SER A 57 21.71 15.09 -15.63
N LEU A 58 20.94 14.56 -14.67
CA LEU A 58 21.12 13.20 -14.16
C LEU A 58 20.93 12.15 -15.25
N ARG A 59 19.92 12.31 -16.13
CA ARG A 59 19.76 11.42 -17.29
C ARG A 59 21.00 11.44 -18.20
N GLU A 60 21.58 12.61 -18.45
CA GLU A 60 22.82 12.71 -19.23
C GLU A 60 24.04 12.13 -18.50
N GLU A 61 24.15 12.30 -17.19
CA GLU A 61 25.19 11.66 -16.37
C GLU A 61 25.05 10.14 -16.37
N ILE A 62 23.83 9.61 -16.21
CA ILE A 62 23.54 8.18 -16.31
C ILE A 62 23.90 7.66 -17.70
N LYS A 63 23.51 8.36 -18.78
CA LYS A 63 23.90 8.00 -20.16
C LYS A 63 25.42 7.98 -20.34
N ASN A 64 26.12 8.98 -19.82
CA ASN A 64 27.57 9.05 -19.87
C ASN A 64 28.22 7.89 -19.10
N PHE A 65 27.74 7.60 -17.90
CA PHE A 65 28.19 6.44 -17.13
C PHE A 65 27.97 5.13 -17.90
N CYS A 66 26.78 4.95 -18.49
CA CYS A 66 26.45 3.78 -19.31
C CYS A 66 27.41 3.62 -20.48
N LYS A 67 27.70 4.71 -21.19
CA LYS A 67 28.65 4.76 -22.31
C LYS A 67 30.08 4.42 -21.87
N VAL A 68 30.54 4.94 -20.74
CA VAL A 68 31.91 4.71 -20.23
C VAL A 68 32.09 3.27 -19.73
N ASN A 69 31.07 2.69 -19.10
CA ASN A 69 31.16 1.39 -18.44
C ASN A 69 30.58 0.23 -19.26
N GLY A 70 30.10 0.50 -20.48
CA GLY A 70 29.47 -0.51 -21.34
C GLY A 70 28.20 -1.11 -20.76
N THR A 71 27.48 -0.37 -19.91
CA THR A 71 26.20 -0.79 -19.31
C THR A 71 25.03 -0.20 -20.10
N ILE A 72 23.87 -0.85 -20.05
CA ILE A 72 22.66 -0.41 -20.77
C ILE A 72 21.88 0.54 -19.87
N PHE A 73 21.35 1.66 -20.41
CA PHE A 73 20.61 2.66 -19.64
C PHE A 73 19.45 2.08 -18.82
N GLN A 74 18.79 1.03 -19.34
CA GLN A 74 17.72 0.27 -18.67
C GLN A 74 18.17 -0.47 -17.39
N GLN A 75 19.47 -0.54 -17.12
CA GLN A 75 20.09 -1.10 -15.92
C GLN A 75 20.66 0.00 -15.01
N SER A 76 20.06 1.19 -15.00
CA SER A 76 20.46 2.29 -14.11
C SER A 76 19.45 2.48 -12.99
N LEU A 77 19.92 2.63 -11.75
CA LEU A 77 19.06 2.75 -10.58
C LEU A 77 19.53 3.83 -9.60
N LEU A 78 18.57 4.56 -9.05
CA LEU A 78 18.78 5.56 -8.00
C LEU A 78 18.13 5.04 -6.72
N ILE A 79 18.92 4.76 -5.69
CA ILE A 79 18.41 4.45 -4.34
C ILE A 79 18.41 5.74 -3.54
N GLN A 80 17.26 6.13 -3.01
CA GLN A 80 17.11 7.34 -2.22
C GLN A 80 16.86 6.96 -0.75
N ALA A 81 17.03 7.94 0.14
CA ALA A 81 16.48 7.90 1.49
C ALA A 81 15.00 7.48 1.46
N ASN A 82 14.50 6.97 2.58
CA ASN A 82 13.12 6.48 2.72
C ASN A 82 12.79 5.23 1.86
N LEU A 83 13.82 4.46 1.47
CA LEU A 83 13.71 3.16 0.80
C LEU A 83 12.98 3.26 -0.56
N LYS A 84 13.20 4.36 -1.26
CA LYS A 84 12.69 4.58 -2.62
C LYS A 84 13.77 4.22 -3.64
N VAL A 85 13.41 3.50 -4.69
CA VAL A 85 14.29 3.16 -5.80
C VAL A 85 13.65 3.61 -7.10
N THR A 86 14.39 4.39 -7.90
CA THR A 86 13.95 4.87 -9.20
C THR A 86 14.74 4.20 -10.32
N PHE A 87 14.02 3.60 -11.26
CA PHE A 87 14.55 2.96 -12.47
C PHE A 87 14.29 3.86 -13.68
N PHE A 88 15.27 3.99 -14.57
CA PHE A 88 15.15 4.86 -15.75
C PHE A 88 15.04 4.06 -17.04
N LEU A 89 14.19 4.53 -17.95
CA LEU A 89 14.04 3.98 -19.29
C LEU A 89 14.50 5.00 -20.34
N GLU A 90 15.22 4.51 -21.34
CA GLU A 90 15.57 5.27 -22.54
C GLU A 90 14.35 5.24 -23.48
N SER A 91 13.72 6.40 -23.70
CA SER A 91 12.42 6.54 -24.41
C SER A 91 12.57 6.28 -25.93
N PRO A 92 11.58 5.64 -26.61
CA PRO A 92 10.23 6.20 -26.81
C PRO A 92 9.05 5.23 -26.55
N LEU A 93 9.22 4.16 -25.77
CA LEU A 93 8.24 3.06 -25.67
C LEU A 93 6.97 3.34 -24.84
N ILE A 94 6.75 4.58 -24.38
CA ILE A 94 5.60 4.92 -23.55
C ILE A 94 4.55 5.58 -24.43
N GLU A 95 3.38 4.95 -24.53
CA GLU A 95 2.21 5.52 -25.20
C GLU A 95 1.86 6.89 -24.59
N THR A 96 1.38 7.82 -25.41
CA THR A 96 1.03 9.19 -24.99
C THR A 96 -0.01 9.28 -23.86
N GLU A 97 -0.78 8.22 -23.62
CA GLU A 97 -1.79 8.13 -22.56
C GLU A 97 -1.37 7.27 -21.36
N SER A 98 -0.13 6.77 -21.31
CA SER A 98 0.32 5.93 -20.21
C SER A 98 0.45 6.71 -18.90
N PHE A 99 0.08 6.07 -17.79
CA PHE A 99 0.34 6.58 -16.45
C PHE A 99 1.78 6.36 -15.99
N LEU A 100 2.56 5.57 -16.73
CA LEU A 100 3.97 5.37 -16.43
C LEU A 100 4.80 6.50 -17.02
N SER A 101 5.72 7.04 -16.22
CA SER A 101 6.72 7.99 -16.71
C SER A 101 7.97 7.26 -17.21
N PRO A 102 8.86 7.90 -17.99
CA PRO A 102 10.15 7.31 -18.38
C PRO A 102 11.10 7.04 -17.19
N SER A 103 10.64 7.26 -15.96
CA SER A 103 11.20 6.75 -14.72
C SER A 103 10.13 6.00 -13.91
N LEU A 104 10.49 4.86 -13.34
CA LEU A 104 9.62 4.09 -12.43
C LEU A 104 10.18 4.18 -11.02
N SER A 105 9.45 4.83 -10.11
CA SER A 105 9.82 4.88 -8.69
C SER A 105 9.02 3.85 -7.90
N LEU A 106 9.72 2.94 -7.24
CA LEU A 106 9.15 1.96 -6.33
C LEU A 106 9.61 2.26 -4.90
N TYR A 107 8.77 1.94 -3.93
CA TYR A 107 9.12 2.04 -2.51
C TYR A 107 9.34 0.64 -1.96
N PHE A 108 10.08 0.52 -0.87
CA PHE A 108 10.32 -0.74 -0.19
C PHE A 108 10.26 -0.53 1.32
N HIS A 109 10.18 -1.62 2.07
CA HIS A 109 10.14 -1.56 3.53
C HIS A 109 11.49 -1.87 4.18
N THR A 110 12.36 -2.58 3.48
CA THR A 110 13.74 -2.86 3.91
C THR A 110 14.70 -2.81 2.73
N TYR A 111 16.00 -2.64 3.00
CA TYR A 111 17.03 -2.78 1.97
C TYR A 111 17.16 -4.21 1.44
N ASP A 112 16.87 -5.22 2.26
CA ASP A 112 16.86 -6.61 1.82
C ASP A 112 15.73 -6.87 0.79
N ASP A 113 14.58 -6.20 0.96
CA ASP A 113 13.50 -6.22 -0.04
C ASP A 113 13.97 -5.59 -1.36
N ILE A 114 14.65 -4.44 -1.31
CA ILE A 114 15.22 -3.77 -2.50
C ILE A 114 16.12 -4.74 -3.27
N VAL A 115 17.08 -5.33 -2.57
CA VAL A 115 18.05 -6.25 -3.18
C VAL A 115 17.36 -7.48 -3.75
N SER A 116 16.47 -8.10 -2.99
CA SER A 116 15.74 -9.30 -3.44
C SER A 116 14.88 -9.01 -4.66
N TRP A 117 14.25 -7.84 -4.69
CA TRP A 117 13.43 -7.39 -5.81
C TRP A 117 14.28 -7.14 -7.06
N ILE A 118 15.39 -6.38 -6.96
CA ILE A 118 16.26 -6.09 -8.11
C ILE A 118 16.87 -7.39 -8.68
N LEU A 119 17.26 -8.33 -7.81
CA LEU A 119 17.83 -9.61 -8.26
C LEU A 119 16.80 -10.49 -8.98
N SER A 120 15.51 -10.37 -8.64
CA SER A 120 14.42 -11.09 -9.33
C SER A 120 13.89 -10.35 -10.57
N HIS A 121 14.25 -9.08 -10.76
CA HIS A 121 13.85 -8.24 -11.89
C HIS A 121 15.09 -7.70 -12.62
N PRO A 122 15.77 -8.53 -13.45
CA PRO A 122 17.01 -8.14 -14.11
C PRO A 122 16.86 -7.00 -15.13
N ILE A 123 15.62 -6.69 -15.54
CA ILE A 123 15.28 -5.53 -16.38
C ILE A 123 14.06 -4.84 -15.74
N PRO A 124 14.23 -4.17 -14.59
CA PRO A 124 13.15 -3.73 -13.70
C PRO A 124 11.91 -3.14 -14.37
N TYR A 125 12.12 -2.09 -15.16
CA TYR A 125 11.04 -1.38 -15.83
C TYR A 125 10.31 -2.29 -16.82
N GLN A 126 11.06 -3.01 -17.67
CA GLN A 126 10.49 -3.90 -18.68
C GLN A 126 9.76 -5.08 -18.06
N ASN A 127 10.26 -5.61 -16.93
CA ASN A 127 9.57 -6.66 -16.19
C ASN A 127 8.20 -6.18 -15.69
N VAL A 128 8.13 -4.99 -15.07
CA VAL A 128 6.86 -4.40 -14.62
C VAL A 128 5.92 -4.13 -15.79
N LEU A 129 6.41 -3.57 -16.90
CA LEU A 129 5.61 -3.34 -18.11
C LEU A 129 5.04 -4.64 -18.68
N THR A 130 5.84 -5.69 -18.75
CA THR A 130 5.43 -7.01 -19.23
C THR A 130 4.35 -7.61 -18.33
N SER A 131 4.51 -7.49 -17.00
CA SER A 131 3.51 -7.91 -16.02
C SER A 131 2.21 -7.11 -16.11
N LEU A 132 2.27 -5.82 -16.45
CA LEU A 132 1.10 -4.97 -16.67
C LEU A 132 0.30 -5.41 -17.90
N VAL A 133 0.96 -5.61 -19.04
CA VAL A 133 0.32 -6.08 -20.27
C VAL A 133 -0.31 -7.46 -20.08
N LEU A 134 0.41 -8.38 -19.43
CA LEU A 134 -0.11 -9.70 -19.09
C LEU A 134 -1.31 -9.60 -18.13
N GLY A 135 -1.20 -8.77 -17.08
CA GLY A 135 -2.25 -8.54 -16.11
C GLY A 135 -3.52 -7.97 -16.76
N ALA A 136 -3.38 -6.97 -17.62
CA ALA A 136 -4.50 -6.37 -18.37
C ALA A 136 -5.25 -7.42 -19.19
N LYS A 137 -4.52 -8.28 -19.92
CA LYS A 137 -5.11 -9.39 -20.68
C LYS A 137 -5.86 -10.38 -19.77
N ILE A 138 -5.26 -10.75 -18.62
CA ILE A 138 -5.92 -11.64 -17.64
C ILE A 138 -7.22 -11.01 -17.12
N ILE A 139 -7.24 -9.71 -16.82
CA ILE A 139 -8.47 -9.01 -16.40
C ILE A 139 -9.53 -9.04 -17.51
N GLN A 140 -9.15 -8.78 -18.76
CA GLN A 140 -10.04 -8.83 -19.91
C GLN A 140 -10.66 -10.22 -20.11
N GLU A 141 -9.91 -11.28 -19.82
CA GLU A 141 -10.36 -12.67 -19.87
C GLU A 141 -11.14 -13.10 -18.59
N GLY A 142 -11.43 -12.17 -17.68
CA GLY A 142 -12.17 -12.42 -16.43
C GLY A 142 -11.36 -13.20 -15.39
N GLY A 143 -10.03 -13.12 -15.45
CA GLY A 143 -9.10 -13.69 -14.47
C GLY A 143 -8.82 -12.76 -13.29
N LEU A 144 -7.94 -13.21 -12.40
CA LEU A 144 -7.55 -12.48 -11.19
C LEU A 144 -6.11 -11.97 -11.30
N VAL A 145 -5.90 -10.71 -10.93
CA VAL A 145 -4.56 -10.10 -10.86
C VAL A 145 -4.37 -9.45 -9.51
N ALA A 146 -3.28 -9.77 -8.83
CA ALA A 146 -2.84 -9.03 -7.66
C ALA A 146 -1.96 -7.85 -8.07
N PHE A 147 -2.23 -6.64 -7.56
CA PHE A 147 -1.52 -5.43 -7.97
C PHE A 147 -1.33 -4.45 -6.81
N PRO A 148 -0.27 -3.64 -6.82
CA PRO A 148 0.01 -2.66 -5.77
C PRO A 148 -0.95 -1.46 -5.87
N THR A 149 -1.24 -0.84 -4.73
CA THR A 149 -1.74 0.55 -4.66
C THR A 149 -0.85 1.34 -3.70
N GLU A 150 -1.11 2.63 -3.49
CA GLU A 150 -0.47 3.39 -2.41
C GLU A 150 -0.91 2.88 -1.02
N THR A 151 -2.11 2.30 -0.92
CA THR A 151 -2.68 1.81 0.35
C THR A 151 -2.21 0.41 0.73
N VAL A 152 -2.77 -0.61 0.08
CA VAL A 152 -2.48 -2.04 0.24
C VAL A 152 -2.56 -2.70 -1.14
N TYR A 153 -1.98 -3.89 -1.30
CA TYR A 153 -2.16 -4.68 -2.52
C TYR A 153 -3.62 -5.12 -2.68
N GLY A 154 -4.16 -5.01 -3.88
CA GLY A 154 -5.51 -5.43 -4.24
C GLY A 154 -5.52 -6.73 -5.05
N LEU A 155 -6.56 -7.55 -4.90
CA LEU A 155 -6.83 -8.71 -5.75
C LEU A 155 -7.99 -8.37 -6.70
N GLY A 156 -7.66 -8.00 -7.94
CA GLY A 156 -8.58 -7.42 -8.89
C GLY A 156 -9.16 -8.38 -9.93
N SER A 157 -10.38 -8.08 -10.37
CA SER A 157 -11.01 -8.61 -11.58
C SER A 157 -11.95 -7.58 -12.21
N ASP A 158 -12.46 -7.82 -13.42
CA ASP A 158 -13.43 -6.94 -14.10
C ASP A 158 -14.69 -6.76 -13.23
N ALA A 159 -14.93 -5.53 -12.77
CA ALA A 159 -16.05 -5.17 -11.90
C ALA A 159 -17.42 -5.35 -12.58
N THR A 160 -17.47 -5.38 -13.91
CA THR A 160 -18.71 -5.53 -14.68
C THR A 160 -19.03 -6.99 -15.00
N ASN A 161 -18.13 -7.92 -14.66
CA ASN A 161 -18.26 -9.34 -14.94
C ASN A 161 -18.51 -10.14 -13.65
N GLU A 162 -19.77 -10.53 -13.43
CA GLU A 162 -20.19 -11.28 -12.24
C GLU A 162 -19.37 -12.57 -12.02
N SER A 163 -19.09 -13.33 -13.10
CA SER A 163 -18.32 -14.58 -13.02
C SER A 163 -16.86 -14.35 -12.61
N ALA A 164 -16.29 -13.22 -13.01
CA ALA A 164 -14.93 -12.82 -12.68
C ALA A 164 -14.84 -12.38 -11.21
N VAL A 165 -15.82 -11.57 -10.75
CA VAL A 165 -15.94 -11.15 -9.36
C VAL A 165 -16.15 -12.33 -8.41
N LYS A 166 -16.92 -13.36 -8.79
CA LYS A 166 -17.07 -14.60 -8.00
C LYS A 166 -15.72 -15.22 -7.64
N LYS A 167 -14.73 -15.19 -8.56
CA LYS A 167 -13.39 -15.74 -8.32
C LYS A 167 -12.67 -15.02 -7.18
N ILE A 168 -12.88 -13.71 -6.99
CA ILE A 168 -12.31 -12.93 -5.88
C ILE A 168 -12.79 -13.49 -4.54
N PHE A 169 -14.10 -13.70 -4.40
CA PHE A 169 -14.69 -14.24 -3.17
C PHE A 169 -14.16 -15.64 -2.86
N THR A 170 -14.11 -16.51 -3.88
CA THR A 170 -13.56 -17.87 -3.76
C THR A 170 -12.08 -17.86 -3.34
N ALA A 171 -11.23 -17.11 -4.05
CA ALA A 171 -9.80 -17.06 -3.78
C ALA A 171 -9.49 -16.56 -2.37
N LYS A 172 -10.23 -15.56 -1.89
CA LYS A 172 -10.04 -14.98 -0.55
C LYS A 172 -10.75 -15.72 0.57
N LYS A 173 -11.60 -16.70 0.26
CA LYS A 173 -12.59 -17.28 1.20
C LYS A 173 -13.40 -16.17 1.88
N ARG A 174 -13.79 -15.16 1.10
CA ARG A 174 -14.51 -13.97 1.56
C ARG A 174 -16.02 -14.25 1.56
N PRO A 175 -16.77 -13.86 2.60
CA PRO A 175 -18.22 -13.95 2.59
C PRO A 175 -18.84 -13.03 1.54
N SER A 176 -19.92 -13.48 0.90
CA SER A 176 -20.60 -12.72 -0.18
C SER A 176 -21.30 -11.44 0.30
N TYR A 177 -21.49 -11.27 1.60
CA TYR A 177 -22.12 -10.09 2.20
C TYR A 177 -21.14 -8.92 2.47
N ASP A 178 -19.84 -9.10 2.20
CA ASP A 178 -18.85 -8.03 2.34
C ASP A 178 -18.49 -7.43 0.97
N PRO A 179 -18.96 -6.20 0.65
CA PRO A 179 -18.88 -5.62 -0.69
C PRO A 179 -17.42 -5.40 -1.15
N LEU A 180 -17.22 -4.99 -2.40
CA LEU A 180 -15.92 -4.70 -2.99
C LEU A 180 -15.80 -3.22 -3.39
N ILE A 181 -14.58 -2.72 -3.44
CA ILE A 181 -14.28 -1.38 -3.99
C ILE A 181 -13.93 -1.53 -5.46
N VAL A 182 -14.58 -0.75 -6.30
CA VAL A 182 -14.29 -0.63 -7.73
C VAL A 182 -13.22 0.44 -7.94
N HIS A 183 -12.20 0.10 -8.71
CA HIS A 183 -11.08 0.97 -9.04
C HIS A 183 -11.19 1.43 -10.49
N VAL A 184 -10.93 2.72 -10.72
CA VAL A 184 -10.95 3.38 -12.03
C VAL A 184 -9.65 4.16 -12.23
N SER A 185 -9.27 4.43 -13.47
CA SER A 185 -8.12 5.27 -13.81
C SER A 185 -8.51 6.63 -14.36
N HIS A 186 -9.78 6.84 -14.73
CA HIS A 186 -10.31 8.15 -15.09
C HIS A 186 -11.75 8.36 -14.63
N LEU A 187 -12.15 9.62 -14.43
CA LEU A 187 -13.53 9.96 -14.07
C LEU A 187 -14.56 9.51 -15.11
N LYS A 188 -14.21 9.56 -16.41
CA LYS A 188 -15.08 9.08 -17.49
C LYS A 188 -15.49 7.60 -17.34
N GLU A 189 -14.69 6.80 -16.65
CA GLU A 189 -14.96 5.37 -16.38
C GLU A 189 -15.88 5.18 -15.18
N MET A 190 -15.86 6.13 -14.24
CA MET A 190 -16.68 6.10 -13.03
C MET A 190 -18.12 6.54 -13.28
N LEU A 191 -18.32 7.57 -14.09
CA LEU A 191 -19.63 8.17 -14.33
C LEU A 191 -20.72 7.16 -14.76
N PRO A 192 -20.45 6.18 -15.66
CA PRO A 192 -21.44 5.18 -16.03
C PRO A 192 -21.79 4.17 -14.91
N LEU A 193 -20.94 4.05 -13.88
CA LEU A 193 -21.08 3.05 -12.81
C LEU A 193 -21.99 3.50 -11.67
N VAL A 194 -22.34 4.79 -11.64
CA VAL A 194 -23.15 5.43 -10.59
C VAL A 194 -24.39 6.09 -11.21
N LYS A 195 -25.44 6.27 -10.42
CA LYS A 195 -26.66 6.96 -10.87
C LYS A 195 -26.57 8.47 -10.74
N GLU A 196 -25.83 8.94 -9.75
CA GLU A 196 -25.70 10.35 -9.40
C GLU A 196 -24.33 10.64 -8.81
N LEU A 197 -23.91 11.91 -8.94
CA LEU A 197 -22.66 12.41 -8.40
C LEU A 197 -22.90 13.77 -7.71
N PRO A 198 -23.18 13.77 -6.40
CA PRO A 198 -23.43 14.99 -5.63
C PRO A 198 -22.26 15.97 -5.69
N GLU A 199 -22.54 17.28 -5.62
CA GLU A 199 -21.52 18.33 -5.69
C GLU A 199 -20.41 18.17 -4.65
N LYS A 200 -20.77 17.85 -3.39
CA LYS A 200 -19.79 17.58 -2.33
C LYS A 200 -18.87 16.40 -2.68
N ALA A 201 -19.37 15.36 -3.36
CA ALA A 201 -18.54 14.26 -3.82
C ALA A 201 -17.58 14.71 -4.93
N GLN A 202 -18.02 15.57 -5.86
CA GLN A 202 -17.14 16.15 -6.90
C GLN A 202 -15.99 16.98 -6.29
N ILE A 203 -16.29 17.76 -5.26
CA ILE A 203 -15.27 18.54 -4.52
C ILE A 203 -14.22 17.60 -3.94
N LEU A 204 -14.63 16.53 -3.24
CA LEU A 204 -13.67 15.57 -2.68
C LEU A 204 -12.87 14.82 -3.76
N ILE A 205 -13.52 14.43 -4.87
CA ILE A 205 -12.85 13.79 -6.00
C ILE A 205 -11.75 14.70 -6.56
N SER A 206 -12.07 15.95 -6.86
CA SER A 206 -11.10 16.89 -7.44
C SER A 206 -9.92 17.17 -6.50
N LYS A 207 -10.12 17.04 -5.18
CA LYS A 207 -9.09 17.29 -4.17
C LYS A 207 -8.23 16.07 -3.87
N PHE A 208 -8.83 14.89 -3.79
CA PHE A 208 -8.21 13.69 -3.22
C PHE A 208 -8.04 12.55 -4.22
N TRP A 209 -8.52 12.66 -5.47
CA TRP A 209 -8.26 11.66 -6.52
C TRP A 209 -7.23 12.16 -7.55
N PRO A 210 -6.29 11.29 -7.98
CA PRO A 210 -5.99 9.97 -7.44
C PRO A 210 -5.56 9.99 -5.97
N GLY A 211 -6.01 9.02 -5.17
CA GLY A 211 -5.61 8.95 -3.75
C GLY A 211 -6.39 7.98 -2.87
N PRO A 212 -6.07 7.97 -1.56
CA PRO A 212 -6.59 6.99 -0.61
C PRO A 212 -7.99 7.37 -0.08
N LEU A 213 -8.85 7.91 -0.95
CA LEU A 213 -10.25 8.19 -0.68
C LEU A 213 -11.15 7.28 -1.52
N THR A 214 -12.11 6.64 -0.88
CA THR A 214 -13.15 5.84 -1.50
C THR A 214 -14.50 6.50 -1.26
N ILE A 215 -15.31 6.64 -2.31
CA ILE A 215 -16.61 7.28 -2.27
C ILE A 215 -17.70 6.24 -2.53
N VAL A 216 -18.72 6.21 -1.67
CA VAL A 216 -19.90 5.35 -1.81
C VAL A 216 -21.06 6.15 -2.37
N LEU A 217 -21.59 5.70 -3.51
CA LEU A 217 -22.66 6.34 -4.28
C LEU A 217 -23.70 5.32 -4.73
N PRO A 218 -24.93 5.73 -5.09
CA PRO A 218 -25.92 4.82 -5.67
C PRO A 218 -25.40 4.18 -6.97
N LYS A 219 -25.44 2.85 -7.06
CA LYS A 219 -24.89 2.10 -8.19
C LYS A 219 -25.81 2.12 -9.41
N SER A 220 -25.23 2.12 -10.60
CA SER A 220 -25.97 1.86 -11.84
C SER A 220 -26.18 0.36 -12.07
N SER A 221 -26.92 -0.02 -13.13
CA SER A 221 -27.11 -1.41 -13.52
C SER A 221 -25.85 -2.08 -14.10
N LEU A 222 -24.80 -1.30 -14.41
CA LEU A 222 -23.53 -1.84 -14.90
C LEU A 222 -22.72 -2.56 -13.81
N ILE A 223 -23.05 -2.32 -12.53
CA ILE A 223 -22.41 -2.97 -11.39
C ILE A 223 -23.26 -4.17 -10.93
N PRO A 224 -22.79 -5.41 -11.14
CA PRO A 224 -23.47 -6.62 -10.68
C PRO A 224 -23.63 -6.63 -9.16
N ASP A 225 -24.71 -7.22 -8.67
CA ASP A 225 -25.03 -7.23 -7.23
C ASP A 225 -23.97 -7.92 -6.36
N ILE A 226 -23.21 -8.86 -6.92
CA ILE A 226 -22.12 -9.52 -6.20
C ILE A 226 -21.00 -8.54 -5.81
N VAL A 227 -20.78 -7.46 -6.57
CA VAL A 227 -19.78 -6.44 -6.24
C VAL A 227 -20.21 -5.66 -5.01
N THR A 228 -21.50 -5.41 -4.87
CA THR A 228 -22.07 -4.57 -3.82
C THR A 228 -22.75 -5.37 -2.73
N SER A 229 -22.61 -6.70 -2.72
CA SER A 229 -23.29 -7.56 -1.76
C SER A 229 -24.79 -7.28 -1.69
N THR A 230 -25.42 -7.05 -2.85
CA THR A 230 -26.84 -6.66 -3.03
C THR A 230 -27.21 -5.26 -2.54
N PHE A 231 -26.30 -4.50 -1.93
CA PHE A 231 -26.57 -3.11 -1.58
C PHE A 231 -26.82 -2.25 -2.84
N PRO A 232 -27.71 -1.24 -2.76
CA PRO A 232 -28.04 -0.35 -3.88
C PRO A 232 -26.92 0.66 -4.20
N SER A 233 -25.77 0.58 -3.51
CA SER A 233 -24.65 1.51 -3.60
C SER A 233 -23.35 0.79 -3.96
N VAL A 234 -22.45 1.48 -4.64
CA VAL A 234 -21.11 1.01 -5.01
C VAL A 234 -20.04 1.92 -4.40
N ALA A 235 -18.96 1.32 -3.90
CA ALA A 235 -17.78 2.03 -3.44
C ALA A 235 -16.78 2.15 -4.59
N ILE A 236 -16.34 3.37 -4.93
CA ILE A 236 -15.42 3.63 -6.04
C ILE A 236 -14.19 4.40 -5.56
N ARG A 237 -13.04 4.14 -6.17
CA ARG A 237 -11.77 4.85 -5.91
C ARG A 237 -10.89 4.96 -7.15
N MET A 238 -10.19 6.08 -7.30
CA MET A 238 -9.07 6.21 -8.24
C MET A 238 -7.75 6.13 -7.45
N PRO A 239 -6.99 5.02 -7.50
CA PRO A 239 -5.80 4.83 -6.67
C PRO A 239 -4.65 5.75 -7.10
N ASN A 240 -3.90 6.33 -6.15
CA ASN A 240 -2.69 7.10 -6.47
C ASN A 240 -1.47 6.19 -6.63
N ASN A 241 -1.52 5.30 -7.62
CA ASN A 241 -0.41 4.42 -7.94
C ASN A 241 -0.32 4.25 -9.46
N PRO A 242 0.77 4.70 -10.11
CA PRO A 242 0.94 4.62 -11.57
C PRO A 242 0.76 3.22 -12.14
N ILE A 243 1.22 2.18 -11.42
CA ILE A 243 1.09 0.78 -11.84
C ILE A 243 -0.40 0.36 -11.80
N ALA A 244 -1.13 0.72 -10.74
CA ALA A 244 -2.56 0.44 -10.64
C ALA A 244 -3.37 1.14 -11.74
N LEU A 245 -3.11 2.44 -11.94
CA LEU A 245 -3.78 3.25 -12.96
C LEU A 245 -3.50 2.71 -14.37
N GLU A 246 -2.25 2.32 -14.64
CA GLU A 246 -1.88 1.75 -15.94
C GLU A 246 -2.51 0.37 -16.16
N LEU A 247 -2.59 -0.48 -15.14
CA LEU A 247 -3.31 -1.76 -15.23
C LEU A 247 -4.77 -1.55 -15.61
N ILE A 248 -5.45 -0.63 -14.93
CA ILE A 248 -6.87 -0.31 -15.18
C ILE A 248 -7.02 0.21 -16.62
N ARG A 249 -6.18 1.18 -17.03
CA ARG A 249 -6.18 1.75 -18.38
C ARG A 249 -5.98 0.69 -19.46
N LEU A 250 -4.93 -0.13 -19.35
CA LEU A 250 -4.60 -1.17 -20.32
C LEU A 250 -5.68 -2.26 -20.38
N SER A 251 -6.30 -2.59 -19.25
CA SER A 251 -7.39 -3.57 -19.24
C SER A 251 -8.64 -3.03 -19.95
N GLY A 252 -8.85 -1.71 -19.96
CA GLY A 252 -10.07 -1.07 -20.43
C GLY A 252 -11.30 -1.41 -19.57
N LYS A 253 -11.08 -1.84 -18.32
CA LYS A 253 -12.13 -2.30 -17.40
C LYS A 253 -12.02 -1.60 -16.05
N PRO A 254 -13.13 -1.20 -15.40
CA PRO A 254 -13.10 -0.90 -13.97
C PRO A 254 -12.80 -2.20 -13.20
N ILE A 255 -11.94 -2.12 -12.18
CA ILE A 255 -11.43 -3.31 -11.48
C ILE A 255 -12.01 -3.38 -10.06
N ALA A 256 -12.84 -4.39 -9.76
CA ALA A 256 -13.26 -4.67 -8.40
C ALA A 256 -12.11 -5.34 -7.66
N ALA A 257 -11.63 -4.73 -6.57
CA ALA A 257 -10.47 -5.23 -5.84
C ALA A 257 -10.59 -4.97 -4.31
N PRO A 258 -10.81 -5.99 -3.48
CA PRO A 258 -10.48 -5.92 -2.06
C PRO A 258 -8.96 -6.12 -1.86
N SER A 259 -8.50 -6.01 -0.61
CA SER A 259 -7.11 -6.33 -0.25
C SER A 259 -6.72 -7.77 -0.65
N ALA A 260 -5.48 -8.02 -1.05
CA ALA A 260 -5.02 -9.31 -1.59
C ALA A 260 -4.55 -10.33 -0.52
N ASN A 261 -5.36 -10.52 0.53
CA ASN A 261 -5.13 -11.49 1.61
C ASN A 261 -6.29 -12.47 1.74
N LEU A 262 -6.10 -13.56 2.50
CA LEU A 262 -7.22 -14.35 3.00
C LEU A 262 -8.11 -13.47 3.88
N PHE A 263 -9.43 -13.64 3.76
CA PHE A 263 -10.40 -12.88 4.52
C PHE A 263 -10.15 -12.99 6.03
N GLY A 264 -10.30 -11.87 6.75
CA GLY A 264 -10.05 -11.79 8.21
C GLY A 264 -8.62 -11.45 8.59
N TYR A 265 -7.62 -11.76 7.76
CA TYR A 265 -6.21 -11.60 8.11
C TYR A 265 -5.65 -10.21 7.77
N THR A 266 -4.45 -9.90 8.29
CA THR A 266 -3.69 -8.68 7.96
C THR A 266 -3.63 -8.40 6.46
N SER A 267 -3.76 -7.14 6.06
CA SER A 267 -3.67 -6.77 4.64
C SER A 267 -2.24 -6.86 4.11
N PRO A 268 -2.05 -7.10 2.79
CA PRO A 268 -0.74 -7.16 2.17
C PRO A 268 -0.27 -5.77 1.73
N THR A 269 1.00 -5.45 2.02
CA THR A 269 1.65 -4.18 1.64
C THR A 269 2.84 -4.42 0.72
N THR A 270 3.11 -5.68 0.35
CA THR A 270 4.13 -6.11 -0.62
C THR A 270 3.60 -7.30 -1.43
N ALA A 271 4.18 -7.54 -2.60
CA ALA A 271 3.86 -8.73 -3.40
C ALA A 271 4.15 -10.05 -2.64
N GLN A 272 5.14 -10.05 -1.76
CA GLN A 272 5.48 -11.21 -0.94
C GLN A 272 4.36 -11.54 0.07
N HIS A 273 3.74 -10.54 0.69
CA HIS A 273 2.59 -10.75 1.59
C HIS A 273 1.41 -11.41 0.84
N VAL A 274 1.19 -11.03 -0.43
CA VAL A 274 0.17 -11.66 -1.28
C VAL A 274 0.51 -13.13 -1.55
N LYS A 275 1.75 -13.42 -1.98
CA LYS A 275 2.21 -14.78 -2.28
C LYS A 275 2.04 -15.72 -1.08
N GLN A 276 2.36 -15.24 0.13
CA GLN A 276 2.25 -16.02 1.37
C GLN A 276 0.82 -16.47 1.70
N GLN A 277 -0.20 -15.68 1.36
CA GLN A 277 -1.59 -15.98 1.73
C GLN A 277 -2.46 -16.48 0.57
N LEU A 278 -2.19 -16.01 -0.64
CA LEU A 278 -3.02 -16.27 -1.82
C LEU A 278 -2.26 -16.98 -2.96
N GLY A 279 -1.04 -17.45 -2.72
CA GLY A 279 -0.22 -18.14 -3.72
C GLY A 279 -1.01 -19.21 -4.48
N GLY A 280 -0.97 -19.15 -5.81
CA GLY A 280 -1.65 -20.10 -6.70
C GLY A 280 -3.13 -19.84 -6.96
N THR A 281 -3.73 -18.77 -6.42
CA THR A 281 -5.16 -18.45 -6.62
C THR A 281 -5.43 -17.35 -7.65
N TYR A 282 -4.38 -16.70 -8.16
CA TYR A 282 -4.45 -15.61 -9.14
C TYR A 282 -3.67 -15.94 -10.41
N GLY A 283 -4.04 -15.33 -11.54
CA GLY A 283 -3.35 -15.53 -12.82
C GLY A 283 -2.02 -14.78 -12.91
N ALA A 284 -1.92 -13.62 -12.29
CA ALA A 284 -0.68 -12.85 -12.21
C ALA A 284 -0.59 -12.01 -10.93
N ILE A 285 0.65 -11.67 -10.56
CA ILE A 285 0.96 -10.67 -9.54
C ILE A 285 1.91 -9.64 -10.15
N ILE A 286 1.57 -8.37 -10.03
CA ILE A 286 2.44 -7.27 -10.44
C ILE A 286 3.22 -6.82 -9.19
N ASP A 287 4.54 -6.99 -9.22
CA ASP A 287 5.39 -6.63 -8.09
C ASP A 287 5.93 -5.21 -8.23
N GLY A 288 5.17 -4.23 -7.71
CA GLY A 288 5.56 -2.81 -7.68
C GLY A 288 6.14 -2.33 -6.35
N GLY A 289 6.78 -3.22 -5.57
CA GLY A 289 7.39 -2.86 -4.28
C GLY A 289 6.38 -2.71 -3.13
N GLY A 290 6.78 -1.97 -2.10
CA GLY A 290 5.99 -1.66 -0.91
C GLY A 290 4.98 -0.53 -1.10
N CYS A 291 3.83 -0.64 -0.43
CA CYS A 291 2.83 0.42 -0.35
C CYS A 291 3.35 1.63 0.47
N THR A 292 2.94 2.84 0.11
CA THR A 292 3.45 4.07 0.74
C THR A 292 2.61 4.54 1.93
N VAL A 293 1.32 4.23 1.97
CA VAL A 293 0.40 4.54 3.07
C VAL A 293 0.31 3.36 4.06
N GLY A 294 0.29 2.12 3.56
CA GLY A 294 0.34 0.89 4.37
C GLY A 294 -0.97 0.48 5.07
N ILE A 295 -1.99 1.32 5.06
CA ILE A 295 -3.36 1.00 5.51
C ILE A 295 -4.38 1.35 4.42
N GLU A 296 -5.60 0.82 4.53
CA GLU A 296 -6.64 1.01 3.51
C GLU A 296 -7.15 2.46 3.41
N SER A 297 -7.83 2.76 2.30
CA SER A 297 -8.45 4.06 2.04
C SER A 297 -9.49 4.46 3.08
N THR A 298 -9.64 5.77 3.28
CA THR A 298 -10.80 6.36 3.95
C THR A 298 -12.03 6.11 3.09
N VAL A 299 -13.13 5.66 3.68
CA VAL A 299 -14.39 5.41 2.97
C VAL A 299 -15.44 6.39 3.46
N ILE A 300 -16.04 7.14 2.55
CA ILE A 300 -17.11 8.11 2.84
C ILE A 300 -18.35 7.82 2.00
N SER A 301 -19.52 7.85 2.64
CA SER A 301 -20.83 7.66 2.04
C SER A 301 -21.53 8.98 1.77
N PHE A 302 -22.16 9.06 0.60
CA PHE A 302 -23.02 10.16 0.18
C PHE A 302 -24.48 9.71 -0.03
N LEU A 303 -24.89 8.62 0.64
CA LEU A 303 -26.27 8.11 0.57
C LEU A 303 -27.24 8.89 1.48
N GLU A 304 -26.71 9.62 2.45
CA GLU A 304 -27.45 10.47 3.38
C GLU A 304 -27.20 11.96 3.06
N GLU A 305 -28.07 12.85 3.56
CA GLU A 305 -27.92 14.31 3.38
C GLU A 305 -26.58 14.83 3.94
N THR A 306 -26.20 14.33 5.12
CA THR A 306 -24.87 14.59 5.70
C THR A 306 -23.95 13.42 5.38
N PRO A 307 -22.83 13.64 4.65
CA PRO A 307 -21.90 12.57 4.33
C PRO A 307 -21.32 11.90 5.58
N ARG A 308 -21.10 10.59 5.51
CA ARG A 308 -20.68 9.77 6.66
C ARG A 308 -19.39 9.01 6.37
N ILE A 309 -18.38 9.15 7.23
CA ILE A 309 -17.16 8.34 7.18
C ILE A 309 -17.48 6.95 7.73
N LEU A 310 -17.46 5.96 6.83
CA LEU A 310 -17.71 4.56 7.14
C LEU A 310 -16.46 3.82 7.60
N ARG A 311 -15.28 4.28 7.16
CA ARG A 311 -13.99 3.70 7.57
C ARG A 311 -12.92 4.78 7.59
N PRO A 312 -12.22 4.99 8.72
CA PRO A 312 -11.04 5.86 8.76
C PRO A 312 -9.88 5.22 7.98
N GLY A 313 -9.09 6.03 7.27
CA GLY A 313 -7.97 5.58 6.46
C GLY A 313 -6.95 6.69 6.20
N GLY A 314 -6.36 6.71 5.00
CA GLY A 314 -5.27 7.62 4.65
C GLY A 314 -5.62 9.11 4.59
N ILE A 315 -6.90 9.49 4.51
CA ILE A 315 -7.38 10.88 4.57
C ILE A 315 -8.08 11.10 5.91
N ASP A 316 -7.70 12.15 6.62
CA ASP A 316 -8.28 12.50 7.91
C ASP A 316 -9.65 13.18 7.78
N GLN A 317 -10.46 13.09 8.85
CA GLN A 317 -11.77 13.72 8.88
C GLN A 317 -11.67 15.25 8.72
N LYS A 318 -10.66 15.87 9.35
CA LYS A 318 -10.46 17.32 9.30
C LYS A 318 -10.19 17.82 7.88
N ALA A 319 -9.39 17.12 7.05
CA ALA A 319 -9.20 17.53 5.67
C ALA A 319 -10.48 17.38 4.85
N ILE A 320 -11.29 16.34 5.11
CA ILE A 320 -12.61 16.19 4.46
C ILE A 320 -13.53 17.36 4.85
N GLU A 321 -13.65 17.65 6.15
CA GLU A 321 -14.51 18.72 6.66
C GLU A 321 -14.10 20.10 6.16
N SER A 322 -12.79 20.33 5.99
CA SER A 322 -12.28 21.57 5.41
C SER A 322 -12.74 21.81 3.96
N CYS A 323 -13.15 20.76 3.25
CA CYS A 323 -13.61 20.85 1.87
C CYS A 323 -15.14 20.94 1.74
N ILE A 324 -15.89 20.17 2.54
CA ILE A 324 -17.34 19.98 2.33
C ILE A 324 -18.22 20.30 3.56
N GLY A 325 -17.61 20.83 4.63
CA GLY A 325 -18.26 21.06 5.92
C GLY A 325 -18.42 19.77 6.73
N LYS A 326 -19.29 19.83 7.75
CA LYS A 326 -19.49 18.73 8.71
C LYS A 326 -19.77 17.38 8.03
N VAL A 327 -19.14 16.32 8.54
CA VAL A 327 -19.42 14.92 8.20
C VAL A 327 -19.68 14.11 9.46
N LEU A 328 -20.44 13.02 9.34
CA LEU A 328 -20.69 12.08 10.44
C LEU A 328 -19.56 11.06 10.54
N SER A 329 -19.25 10.59 11.75
CA SER A 329 -18.26 9.54 11.97
C SER A 329 -18.86 8.28 12.60
N GLN A 330 -18.25 7.12 12.36
CA GLN A 330 -18.71 5.83 12.92
C GLN A 330 -18.82 5.80 14.45
N ARG A 331 -18.10 6.66 15.18
CA ARG A 331 -18.12 6.69 16.64
C ARG A 331 -19.36 7.38 17.21
N GLU A 332 -20.11 8.09 16.39
CA GLU A 332 -21.21 8.93 16.86
C GLU A 332 -22.55 8.17 16.97
N GLU A 333 -22.72 6.98 16.37
CA GLU A 333 -23.98 6.21 16.42
C GLU A 333 -23.79 4.68 16.52
N ASN A 334 -24.46 4.06 17.50
CA ASN A 334 -24.63 2.60 17.66
C ASN A 334 -25.67 2.07 16.65
N ASP A 335 -25.33 2.04 15.35
CA ASP A 335 -26.29 1.58 14.34
C ASP A 335 -26.02 0.13 13.90
N GLU A 336 -27.01 -0.75 13.98
CA GLU A 336 -26.86 -2.19 13.71
C GLU A 336 -26.76 -2.54 12.20
N ASN A 337 -26.92 -1.55 11.29
CA ASN A 337 -26.93 -1.73 9.83
C ASN A 337 -25.57 -1.51 9.11
N LEU A 338 -24.45 -1.60 9.83
CA LEU A 338 -23.12 -1.12 9.43
C LEU A 338 -22.34 -1.93 8.35
N SER A 339 -22.97 -2.75 7.48
CA SER A 339 -22.22 -3.57 6.49
C SER A 339 -22.15 -2.99 5.07
N ILE A 340 -22.39 -1.69 4.88
CA ILE A 340 -22.44 -1.07 3.55
C ILE A 340 -21.06 -0.81 2.91
N SER A 341 -19.95 -1.05 3.61
CA SER A 341 -18.60 -0.95 3.04
C SER A 341 -17.58 -1.93 3.63
N PRO A 342 -16.46 -2.19 2.92
CA PRO A 342 -15.51 -3.21 3.36
C PRO A 342 -14.75 -2.84 4.61
N GLY A 343 -14.52 -3.83 5.47
CA GLY A 343 -13.73 -3.66 6.69
C GLY A 343 -14.49 -3.00 7.83
N MET A 344 -15.83 -2.98 7.79
CA MET A 344 -16.68 -2.51 8.89
C MET A 344 -16.89 -3.58 9.99
N MET A 345 -16.56 -4.85 9.73
CA MET A 345 -16.74 -5.95 10.71
C MET A 345 -15.96 -5.76 12.03
N PRO A 346 -16.45 -6.34 13.14
CA PRO A 346 -15.79 -6.28 14.45
C PRO A 346 -14.41 -6.93 14.47
N SER A 347 -14.26 -8.11 13.84
CA SER A 347 -12.96 -8.78 13.66
C SER A 347 -12.48 -8.62 12.22
N HIS A 348 -11.30 -8.03 12.05
CA HIS A 348 -10.62 -7.92 10.77
C HIS A 348 -9.15 -7.59 11.00
N TYR A 349 -8.29 -7.84 10.01
CA TYR A 349 -6.84 -7.58 10.08
C TYR A 349 -6.09 -8.44 11.10
N ALA A 350 -6.66 -9.57 11.52
CA ALA A 350 -6.11 -10.42 12.55
C ALA A 350 -4.80 -11.09 12.12
N THR A 351 -3.89 -11.22 13.09
CA THR A 351 -2.76 -12.14 13.06
C THR A 351 -3.21 -13.54 13.46
N THR A 352 -2.42 -14.57 13.16
CA THR A 352 -2.67 -15.92 13.71
C THR A 352 -2.38 -15.97 15.21
N THR A 353 -1.33 -15.26 15.62
CA THR A 353 -0.97 -15.00 17.01
C THR A 353 -1.98 -14.01 17.59
N PRO A 354 -2.57 -14.26 18.77
CA PRO A 354 -3.49 -13.33 19.39
C PRO A 354 -2.84 -11.95 19.61
N LEU A 355 -3.56 -10.87 19.31
CA LEU A 355 -3.14 -9.50 19.63
C LEU A 355 -3.97 -8.97 20.81
N LEU A 356 -3.32 -8.29 21.75
CA LEU A 356 -3.96 -7.60 22.87
C LEU A 356 -3.56 -6.12 22.88
N ILE A 357 -4.55 -5.26 23.05
CA ILE A 357 -4.31 -3.84 23.34
C ILE A 357 -4.14 -3.70 24.85
N VAL A 358 -3.05 -3.09 25.27
CA VAL A 358 -2.68 -2.94 26.68
C VAL A 358 -2.38 -1.48 26.99
N ASP A 359 -2.62 -1.09 28.25
CA ASP A 359 -2.29 0.27 28.71
C ASP A 359 -0.80 0.44 28.98
N ASN A 360 -0.14 -0.63 29.42
CA ASN A 360 1.27 -0.63 29.78
C ASN A 360 2.00 -1.85 29.21
N LEU A 361 2.88 -1.63 28.23
CA LEU A 361 3.68 -2.70 27.63
C LEU A 361 4.70 -3.29 28.60
N ASN A 362 5.11 -2.53 29.62
CA ASN A 362 6.15 -2.97 30.58
C ASN A 362 5.72 -4.21 31.38
N ASP A 363 4.41 -4.45 31.52
CA ASP A 363 3.87 -5.65 32.17
C ASP A 363 4.28 -6.95 31.45
N TYR A 364 4.71 -6.83 30.18
CA TYR A 364 5.17 -7.94 29.34
C TYR A 364 6.68 -7.94 29.11
N ALA A 365 7.43 -7.02 29.74
CA ALA A 365 8.86 -6.81 29.48
C ALA A 365 9.72 -8.06 29.68
N THR A 366 9.39 -8.92 30.65
CA THR A 366 10.18 -10.12 30.97
C THR A 366 9.78 -11.35 30.16
N ARG A 367 8.75 -11.26 29.31
CA ARG A 367 8.25 -12.39 28.54
C ARG A 367 8.93 -12.49 27.18
N SER A 368 9.71 -13.56 26.98
CA SER A 368 10.39 -13.84 25.71
C SER A 368 9.48 -14.37 24.61
N ASP A 369 8.31 -14.88 24.98
CA ASP A 369 7.32 -15.47 24.07
C ASP A 369 6.18 -14.50 23.69
N VAL A 370 6.38 -13.20 23.95
CA VAL A 370 5.45 -12.12 23.62
C VAL A 370 6.11 -11.15 22.64
N GLY A 371 5.42 -10.83 21.55
CA GLY A 371 5.85 -9.83 20.58
C GLY A 371 5.29 -8.45 20.93
N VAL A 372 6.11 -7.41 20.83
CA VAL A 372 5.73 -6.05 21.22
C VAL A 372 5.73 -5.13 20.00
N LEU A 373 4.59 -4.50 19.73
CA LEU A 373 4.46 -3.41 18.74
C LEU A 373 4.60 -2.07 19.48
N LEU A 374 5.68 -1.33 19.19
CA LEU A 374 5.97 -0.06 19.84
C LEU A 374 5.70 1.15 18.95
N PHE A 375 5.19 2.21 19.55
CA PHE A 375 5.07 3.53 18.94
C PHE A 375 5.83 4.56 19.78
N GLY A 376 6.90 5.12 19.20
CA GLY A 376 7.87 5.98 19.87
C GLY A 376 9.07 5.21 20.45
N LYS A 377 10.09 5.97 20.88
CA LYS A 377 11.26 5.41 21.60
C LYS A 377 10.80 4.86 22.96
N SER A 378 11.38 3.74 23.37
CA SER A 378 11.23 3.19 24.72
C SER A 378 12.60 2.91 25.32
N ASN A 379 12.78 3.29 26.59
CA ASN A 379 13.97 2.92 27.37
C ASN A 379 13.82 1.54 28.03
N GLN A 380 12.65 0.90 27.90
CA GLN A 380 12.40 -0.42 28.42
C GLN A 380 13.06 -1.49 27.54
N LEU A 381 13.76 -2.42 28.17
CA LEU A 381 14.24 -3.63 27.51
C LEU A 381 13.16 -4.71 27.60
N PHE A 382 12.84 -5.31 26.46
CA PHE A 382 11.91 -6.43 26.35
C PHE A 382 12.70 -7.71 26.07
N SER A 383 12.37 -8.80 26.77
CA SER A 383 12.96 -10.12 26.53
C SER A 383 12.45 -10.76 25.23
N GLY A 384 11.24 -10.41 24.80
CA GLY A 384 10.64 -10.87 23.55
C GLY A 384 10.98 -9.98 22.35
N PRO A 385 10.60 -10.39 21.13
CA PRO A 385 10.85 -9.61 19.93
C PRO A 385 10.02 -8.32 19.92
N VAL A 386 10.65 -7.24 19.44
CA VAL A 386 10.08 -5.89 19.41
C VAL A 386 10.10 -5.37 17.97
N GLU A 387 8.96 -4.89 17.49
CA GLU A 387 8.87 -4.14 16.24
C GLU A 387 8.38 -2.71 16.51
N TYR A 388 9.16 -1.73 16.04
CA TYR A 388 8.79 -0.33 16.11
C TYR A 388 7.92 0.04 14.91
N LEU A 389 6.68 0.43 15.17
CA LEU A 389 5.79 1.05 14.21
C LEU A 389 6.33 2.43 13.78
N SER A 390 6.83 3.20 14.75
CA SER A 390 7.58 4.42 14.48
C SER A 390 8.55 4.67 15.64
N LEU A 391 9.82 4.92 15.34
CA LEU A 391 10.79 5.30 16.37
C LEU A 391 10.62 6.76 16.81
N THR A 392 10.25 7.63 15.87
CA THR A 392 10.07 9.07 16.10
C THR A 392 8.70 9.40 16.70
N GLY A 393 7.76 8.44 16.69
CA GLY A 393 6.38 8.67 17.08
C GLY A 393 5.57 9.38 15.99
N ASP A 394 5.90 9.19 14.71
CA ASP A 394 5.10 9.64 13.57
C ASP A 394 4.00 8.62 13.23
N PRO A 395 2.70 9.00 13.35
CA PRO A 395 1.59 8.12 12.97
C PRO A 395 1.60 7.69 11.50
N LYS A 396 2.18 8.47 10.58
CA LYS A 396 2.29 8.09 9.16
C LYS A 396 3.28 6.96 8.96
N GLU A 397 4.43 7.02 9.63
CA GLU A 397 5.39 5.91 9.65
C GLU A 397 4.75 4.65 10.24
N ALA A 398 4.01 4.80 11.34
CA ALA A 398 3.29 3.71 11.97
C ALA A 398 2.27 3.05 11.03
N ALA A 399 1.49 3.85 10.28
CA ALA A 399 0.56 3.33 9.28
C ALA A 399 1.28 2.54 8.17
N LYS A 400 2.40 3.05 7.66
CA LYS A 400 3.22 2.38 6.64
C LYS A 400 3.75 1.02 7.13
N LYS A 401 4.20 0.94 8.38
CA LYS A 401 4.86 -0.25 8.96
C LYS A 401 3.90 -1.24 9.62
N LEU A 402 2.67 -0.85 9.97
CA LEU A 402 1.74 -1.63 10.79
C LEU A 402 1.64 -3.10 10.37
N TYR A 403 1.16 -3.37 9.16
CA TYR A 403 0.94 -4.76 8.73
C TYR A 403 2.23 -5.55 8.54
N GLN A 404 3.34 -4.89 8.22
CA GLN A 404 4.63 -5.56 8.12
C GLN A 404 5.13 -6.00 9.50
N ALA A 405 5.08 -5.11 10.49
CA ALA A 405 5.47 -5.38 11.87
C ALA A 405 4.61 -6.51 12.46
N MET A 406 3.29 -6.44 12.27
CA MET A 406 2.36 -7.49 12.68
C MET A 406 2.72 -8.83 12.04
N ARG A 407 2.91 -8.88 10.72
CA ARG A 407 3.26 -10.12 10.00
C ARG A 407 4.61 -10.69 10.41
N LYS A 408 5.60 -9.84 10.65
CA LYS A 408 6.93 -10.25 11.09
C LYS A 408 6.85 -10.95 12.44
N LEU A 409 6.17 -10.35 13.43
CA LEU A 409 5.96 -10.98 14.73
C LEU A 409 5.10 -12.24 14.64
N ASP A 410 4.06 -12.22 13.81
CA ASP A 410 3.15 -13.36 13.61
C ASP A 410 3.86 -14.60 13.05
N GLY A 411 4.94 -14.40 12.28
CA GLY A 411 5.79 -15.47 11.76
C GLY A 411 6.76 -16.11 12.77
N LEU A 412 6.83 -15.60 14.01
CA LEU A 412 7.78 -16.04 15.04
C LEU A 412 7.20 -17.08 16.03
N SER A 413 6.00 -17.60 15.78
CA SER A 413 5.34 -18.60 16.64
C SER A 413 5.24 -18.16 18.12
N LEU A 414 4.90 -16.89 18.34
CA LEU A 414 4.76 -16.29 19.66
C LEU A 414 3.43 -16.69 20.31
N SER A 415 3.33 -16.55 21.63
CA SER A 415 2.09 -16.83 22.36
C SER A 415 1.07 -15.69 22.27
N LEU A 416 1.57 -14.46 22.11
CA LEU A 416 0.79 -13.23 22.19
C LEU A 416 1.56 -12.08 21.53
N LEU A 417 0.83 -11.17 20.89
CA LEU A 417 1.30 -9.85 20.49
C LEU A 417 0.64 -8.80 21.41
N VAL A 418 1.38 -7.77 21.79
CA VAL A 418 0.86 -6.64 22.58
C VAL A 418 1.17 -5.31 21.89
N ALA A 419 0.23 -4.37 21.95
CA ALA A 419 0.36 -3.02 21.41
C ALA A 419 -0.36 -2.00 22.30
N THR A 420 0.11 -0.76 22.28
CA THR A 420 -0.64 0.40 22.79
C THR A 420 -1.30 1.14 21.64
N LEU A 421 -2.40 1.84 21.93
CA LEU A 421 -3.02 2.75 20.96
C LEU A 421 -2.13 3.99 20.73
N LEU A 422 -2.16 4.49 19.51
CA LEU A 422 -1.56 5.76 19.11
C LEU A 422 -2.44 6.94 19.58
N PRO A 423 -1.93 8.18 19.57
CA PRO A 423 -2.76 9.38 19.73
C PRO A 423 -3.91 9.41 18.72
N GLU A 424 -5.11 9.76 19.18
CA GLU A 424 -6.34 9.78 18.36
C GLU A 424 -6.44 11.01 17.44
N THR A 425 -5.40 11.26 16.65
CA THR A 425 -5.30 12.40 15.74
C THR A 425 -4.84 11.97 14.36
N GLY A 426 -5.45 12.54 13.32
CA GLY A 426 -5.07 12.27 11.93
C GLY A 426 -5.14 10.78 11.59
N ILE A 427 -4.10 10.27 10.92
CA ILE A 427 -4.00 8.85 10.54
C ILE A 427 -3.88 7.89 11.74
N GLY A 428 -3.53 8.38 12.94
CA GLY A 428 -3.49 7.59 14.17
C GLY A 428 -4.84 6.96 14.52
N VAL A 429 -5.94 7.65 14.23
CA VAL A 429 -7.30 7.12 14.38
C VAL A 429 -7.52 5.89 13.48
N ALA A 430 -6.99 5.93 12.26
CA ALA A 430 -7.09 4.81 11.32
C ALA A 430 -6.21 3.63 11.77
N VAL A 431 -4.99 3.87 12.24
CA VAL A 431 -4.10 2.83 12.81
C VAL A 431 -4.77 2.15 14.01
N ASN A 432 -5.29 2.93 14.96
CA ASN A 432 -6.00 2.39 16.12
C ASN A 432 -7.21 1.56 15.73
N ASN A 433 -7.98 2.00 14.74
CA ASN A 433 -9.11 1.22 14.23
C ASN A 433 -8.66 -0.17 13.72
N ARG A 434 -7.49 -0.29 13.08
CA ARG A 434 -6.94 -1.58 12.64
C ARG A 434 -6.45 -2.43 13.81
N LEU A 435 -5.72 -1.83 14.75
CA LEU A 435 -5.23 -2.51 15.96
C LEU A 435 -6.39 -3.10 16.79
N ILE A 436 -7.44 -2.31 17.03
CA ILE A 436 -8.63 -2.73 17.79
C ILE A 436 -9.33 -3.90 17.11
N LYS A 437 -9.53 -3.83 15.78
CA LYS A 437 -10.17 -4.91 15.02
C LYS A 437 -9.31 -6.17 14.95
N ALA A 438 -7.98 -6.03 14.91
CA ALA A 438 -7.05 -7.16 14.93
C ALA A 438 -7.00 -7.83 16.32
N ALA A 439 -7.21 -7.06 17.39
CA ALA A 439 -7.28 -7.58 18.76
C ALA A 439 -8.66 -8.16 19.12
N PHE A 440 -9.68 -7.94 18.29
CA PHE A 440 -11.03 -8.43 18.54
C PHE A 440 -11.08 -9.96 18.46
N LYS A 441 -11.39 -10.60 19.58
CA LYS A 441 -11.77 -12.02 19.64
C LYS A 441 -13.28 -12.12 19.53
N GLU A 442 -13.79 -12.81 18.51
CA GLU A 442 -15.16 -13.33 18.59
C GLU A 442 -15.24 -14.21 19.84
N GLN A 443 -16.13 -13.87 20.78
CA GLN A 443 -16.59 -14.83 21.77
C GLN A 443 -17.33 -15.91 20.97
N LYS A 444 -16.63 -16.97 20.59
CA LYS A 444 -17.29 -18.17 20.10
C LYS A 444 -18.12 -18.71 21.25
N ALA A 445 -19.44 -18.54 21.13
CA ALA A 445 -20.43 -19.17 21.98
C ALA A 445 -20.34 -20.71 21.91
#